data_AF-A0A261CUU5-F1
#
_entry.id   AF-A0A261CUU5-F1
#
_cell.length_a   1.000
_cell.length_b   1.000
_cell.length_c   1.000
_cell.angle_alpha   90.00
_cell.angle_beta   90.00
_cell.angle_gamma   90.00
#
_symmetry.space_group_name_H-M   'P 1'
#
loop_
_entity.id
_entity.type
_entity.pdbx_description
1 polymer ?
#
loop_
_entity_poly.entity_id
_entity_poly.type
_entity_poly.pdbx_seq_one_letter_code
_entity_poly.pdbx_strand_id
1 'polypeptide(L)'
;MNNVRPIEFNSSPKPTIGVEWEFALVDKESRDLSNSAARLFERVSELDNPSSGDRIHKELLRNTVELVTGICRNTGEAIADLSESLAVVRGIADDIGVDLFGAGTHPFAQWSTQQLTPGHRYAELIERTQWWGRQMLIWGVHVHVGINHRDKVLPIVSSLLNQYPHLLALSASSPMWSGQDTGYASNRAMMFQQLPTAGLPFQFQQWSEFEAFVGDQMHTGIIEHLNEIRWDIRPSPNLGTVEIRVCDGVSTIAELAGLVGLIHCLVVDLDRRLDAGEQLPVMAPWLVQENKWRAARYGLDAIIITDSDCNERLVTDDLTDMLTRLAPIAKDLDCVDELASVAQIPVRGGSYQRQRQKFAETGDMVAVVDSIVTELDR
;
A
#
# COMPACT_ATOMS: atom_id res chain seq x y z
N MET A 1 -29.42 21.82 -10.19
CA MET A 1 -28.51 21.44 -9.08
C MET A 1 -28.61 19.93 -8.97
N ASN A 2 -27.55 19.22 -9.35
CA ASN A 2 -27.52 17.76 -9.20
C ASN A 2 -27.70 17.44 -7.73
N ASN A 3 -28.69 16.61 -7.41
CA ASN A 3 -29.03 16.24 -6.05
C ASN A 3 -27.98 15.24 -5.57
N VAL A 4 -26.81 15.74 -5.14
CA VAL A 4 -25.71 14.92 -4.62
C VAL A 4 -26.23 14.21 -3.37
N ARG A 5 -26.24 12.87 -3.40
CA ARG A 5 -26.63 12.09 -2.22
C ARG A 5 -25.53 12.26 -1.16
N PRO A 6 -25.86 12.64 0.08
CA PRO A 6 -24.88 12.71 1.16
C PRO A 6 -24.19 11.37 1.35
N ILE A 7 -22.87 11.40 1.57
CA ILE A 7 -22.07 10.22 1.87
C ILE A 7 -21.92 10.14 3.38
N GLU A 8 -22.50 9.10 3.97
CA GLU A 8 -22.36 8.79 5.39
C GLU A 8 -20.93 8.35 5.72
N PHE A 9 -20.41 8.81 6.85
CA PHE A 9 -19.07 8.48 7.34
C PHE A 9 -19.18 7.84 8.72
N ASN A 10 -18.85 6.55 8.80
CA ASN A 10 -18.93 5.72 10.01
C ASN A 10 -17.76 6.02 10.95
N SER A 11 -17.79 7.18 11.59
CA SER A 11 -16.67 7.72 12.39
C SER A 11 -16.05 6.71 13.35
N SER A 12 -14.71 6.64 13.34
CA SER A 12 -13.94 5.80 14.27
C SER A 12 -13.55 6.62 15.50
N PRO A 13 -14.00 6.26 16.72
CA PRO A 13 -13.80 7.10 17.91
C PRO A 13 -12.34 7.21 18.36
N LYS A 14 -11.46 6.34 17.84
CA LYS A 14 -10.03 6.29 18.12
C LYS A 14 -9.27 6.09 16.80
N PRO A 15 -7.99 6.46 16.72
CA PRO A 15 -7.14 6.18 15.57
C PRO A 15 -6.71 4.71 15.56
N THR A 16 -7.67 3.79 15.45
CA THR A 16 -7.37 2.37 15.27
C THR A 16 -6.79 2.11 13.89
N ILE A 17 -6.04 1.03 13.73
CA ILE A 17 -5.44 0.66 12.46
C ILE A 17 -5.99 -0.66 11.92
N GLY A 18 -6.09 -0.75 10.60
CA GLY A 18 -6.30 -2.00 9.87
C GLY A 18 -5.25 -2.10 8.77
N VAL A 19 -4.66 -3.27 8.56
CA VAL A 19 -3.58 -3.47 7.60
C VAL A 19 -3.95 -4.60 6.64
N GLU A 20 -3.82 -4.32 5.34
CA GLU A 20 -3.94 -5.29 4.25
C GLU A 20 -2.54 -5.51 3.66
N TRP A 21 -2.10 -6.77 3.58
CA TRP A 21 -0.80 -7.16 3.05
C TRP A 21 -0.96 -8.21 1.97
N GLU A 22 -0.72 -7.81 0.73
CA GLU A 22 -0.88 -8.66 -0.44
C GLU A 22 0.42 -9.41 -0.75
N PHE A 23 0.31 -10.70 -1.04
CA PHE A 23 1.41 -11.56 -1.47
C PHE A 23 1.11 -12.20 -2.82
N ALA A 24 2.14 -12.30 -3.65
CA ALA A 24 2.12 -13.19 -4.79
C ALA A 24 2.43 -14.63 -4.34
N LEU A 25 1.79 -15.60 -4.98
CA LEU A 25 2.12 -17.02 -4.84
C LEU A 25 3.14 -17.38 -5.91
N VAL A 26 4.31 -17.86 -5.51
CA VAL A 26 5.38 -18.29 -6.42
C VAL A 26 5.61 -19.79 -6.30
N ASP A 27 5.79 -20.47 -7.41
CA ASP A 27 6.11 -21.89 -7.43
C ASP A 27 7.52 -22.15 -6.86
N LYS A 28 7.67 -23.18 -6.00
CA LYS A 28 8.94 -23.43 -5.29
C LYS A 28 10.08 -23.85 -6.21
N GLU A 29 9.78 -24.47 -7.35
CA GLU A 29 10.80 -24.97 -8.27
C GLU A 29 11.20 -23.92 -9.31
N SER A 30 10.21 -23.36 -10.01
CA SER A 30 10.42 -22.41 -11.09
C SER A 30 10.60 -20.97 -10.63
N ARG A 31 10.15 -20.64 -9.41
CA ARG A 31 10.03 -19.26 -8.89
C ARG A 31 9.16 -18.33 -9.73
N ASP A 32 8.38 -18.85 -10.68
CA ASP A 32 7.40 -18.05 -11.42
C ASP A 32 6.08 -17.97 -10.64
N LEU A 33 5.19 -17.07 -11.05
CA LEU A 33 3.88 -16.94 -10.43
C LEU A 33 3.04 -18.21 -10.60
N SER A 34 2.40 -18.63 -9.51
CA SER A 34 1.54 -19.79 -9.44
C SER A 34 0.08 -19.37 -9.33
N ASN A 35 -0.78 -19.88 -10.21
CA ASN A 35 -2.24 -19.62 -10.17
C ASN A 35 -2.96 -20.51 -9.13
N SER A 36 -2.32 -20.75 -7.98
CA SER A 36 -2.73 -21.73 -6.98
C SER A 36 -3.62 -21.18 -5.86
N ALA A 37 -4.09 -19.93 -5.96
CA ALA A 37 -4.93 -19.33 -4.92
C ALA A 37 -6.17 -20.18 -4.63
N ALA A 38 -6.84 -20.73 -5.65
CA ALA A 38 -8.00 -21.59 -5.44
C ALA A 38 -7.69 -22.79 -4.53
N ARG A 39 -6.57 -23.49 -4.78
CA ARG A 39 -6.10 -24.62 -3.98
C ARG A 39 -5.71 -24.19 -2.56
N LEU A 40 -5.06 -23.03 -2.42
CA LEU A 40 -4.75 -22.45 -1.11
C LEU A 40 -6.03 -22.23 -0.29
N PHE A 41 -7.05 -21.63 -0.90
CA PHE A 41 -8.32 -21.33 -0.22
C PHE A 41 -9.18 -22.56 0.07
N GLU A 42 -9.07 -23.63 -0.73
CA GLU A 42 -9.66 -24.93 -0.39
C GLU A 42 -9.09 -25.42 0.95
N ARG A 43 -7.76 -25.37 1.12
CA ARG A 43 -7.09 -25.76 2.37
C ARG A 43 -7.42 -24.83 3.54
N VAL A 44 -7.51 -23.51 3.30
CA VAL A 44 -7.96 -22.55 4.34
C VAL A 44 -9.37 -22.90 4.83
N SER A 45 -10.28 -23.29 3.92
CA SER A 45 -11.66 -23.65 4.29
C SER A 45 -11.79 -24.96 5.08
N GLU A 46 -10.77 -25.81 5.04
CA GLU A 46 -10.70 -27.05 5.81
C GLU A 46 -10.20 -26.82 7.25
N LEU A 47 -9.65 -25.65 7.55
CA LEU A 47 -9.24 -25.29 8.90
C LEU A 47 -10.48 -25.11 9.78
N ASP A 48 -10.52 -25.80 10.92
CA ASP A 48 -11.52 -25.56 11.98
C ASP A 48 -11.11 -24.33 12.80
N ASN A 49 -10.88 -23.21 12.12
CA ASN A 49 -10.50 -21.93 12.72
C ASN A 49 -11.38 -20.79 12.15
N PRO A 50 -12.41 -20.35 12.91
CA PRO A 50 -13.30 -19.30 12.48
C PRO A 50 -12.61 -17.97 12.14
N SER A 51 -11.47 -17.65 12.77
CA SER A 51 -10.78 -16.38 12.54
C SER A 51 -10.03 -16.33 11.21
N SER A 52 -9.65 -17.48 10.64
CA SER A 52 -8.87 -17.53 9.39
C SER A 52 -9.69 -17.12 8.16
N GLY A 53 -11.02 -17.33 8.17
CA GLY A 53 -11.89 -16.98 7.06
C GLY A 53 -12.14 -15.47 6.89
N ASP A 54 -12.02 -14.70 7.98
CA ASP A 54 -12.24 -13.24 7.99
C ASP A 54 -10.92 -12.44 7.83
N ARG A 55 -9.77 -13.13 7.80
CA ARG A 55 -8.42 -12.55 7.78
C ARG A 55 -7.65 -12.83 6.49
N ILE A 56 -8.07 -13.84 5.73
CA ILE A 56 -7.37 -14.31 4.51
C ILE A 56 -8.33 -14.15 3.33
N HIS A 57 -7.98 -13.30 2.38
CA HIS A 57 -8.89 -12.87 1.32
C HIS A 57 -8.39 -13.26 -0.08
N LYS A 58 -9.35 -13.66 -0.92
CA LYS A 58 -9.15 -13.89 -2.35
C LYS A 58 -9.09 -12.56 -3.07
N GLU A 59 -8.11 -12.41 -3.94
CA GLU A 59 -7.96 -11.22 -4.77
C GLU A 59 -8.34 -11.44 -6.25
N LEU A 60 -8.26 -10.37 -7.04
CA LEU A 60 -8.57 -10.33 -8.48
C LEU A 60 -7.86 -11.45 -9.27
N LEU A 61 -6.59 -11.70 -8.96
CA LEU A 61 -5.75 -12.68 -9.65
C LEU A 61 -5.64 -13.97 -8.85
N ARG A 62 -5.59 -15.11 -9.56
CA ARG A 62 -5.45 -16.44 -8.95
C ARG A 62 -4.04 -16.72 -8.41
N ASN A 63 -3.17 -15.73 -8.44
CA ASN A 63 -1.80 -15.79 -7.93
C ASN A 63 -1.61 -14.93 -6.68
N THR A 64 -2.69 -14.43 -6.07
CA THR A 64 -2.61 -13.52 -4.92
C THR A 64 -3.33 -14.11 -3.72
N VAL A 65 -2.74 -13.89 -2.54
CA VAL A 65 -3.41 -13.99 -1.25
C VAL A 65 -3.23 -12.66 -0.52
N GLU A 66 -4.30 -12.16 0.09
CA GLU A 66 -4.26 -10.96 0.92
C GLU A 66 -4.49 -11.33 2.39
N LEU A 67 -3.63 -10.83 3.27
CA LEU A 67 -3.81 -10.92 4.72
C LEU A 67 -4.34 -9.59 5.23
N VAL A 68 -5.46 -9.62 5.95
CA VAL A 68 -6.14 -8.43 6.46
C VAL A 68 -6.28 -8.55 7.96
N THR A 69 -5.86 -7.53 8.71
CA THR A 69 -6.01 -7.55 10.18
C THR A 69 -7.43 -7.29 10.63
N GLY A 70 -7.65 -7.45 11.94
CA GLY A 70 -8.76 -6.81 12.62
C GLY A 70 -8.57 -5.30 12.77
N ILE A 71 -9.50 -4.70 13.50
CA ILE A 71 -9.35 -3.32 13.97
C ILE A 71 -8.41 -3.36 15.18
N CYS A 72 -7.16 -2.97 14.97
CA CYS A 72 -6.09 -3.01 15.97
C CYS A 72 -5.91 -1.64 16.62
N ARG A 73 -5.42 -1.60 17.87
CA ARG A 73 -5.23 -0.33 18.60
C ARG A 73 -3.92 0.36 18.27
N ASN A 74 -2.89 -0.41 17.93
CA ASN A 74 -1.56 0.08 17.59
C ASN A 74 -0.83 -0.87 16.64
N THR A 75 0.36 -0.47 16.22
CA THR A 75 1.18 -1.20 15.24
C THR A 75 1.55 -2.60 15.73
N GLY A 76 2.01 -2.74 16.97
CA GLY A 76 2.37 -4.06 17.53
C GLY A 76 1.22 -5.07 17.49
N GLU A 77 -0.01 -4.63 17.78
CA GLU A 77 -1.20 -5.48 17.69
C GLU A 77 -1.50 -5.92 16.24
N ALA A 78 -1.39 -5.00 15.27
CA ALA A 78 -1.58 -5.34 13.86
C ALA A 78 -0.52 -6.31 13.34
N ILE A 79 0.74 -6.12 13.74
CA ILE A 79 1.83 -7.01 13.33
C ILE A 79 1.68 -8.39 13.96
N ALA A 80 1.22 -8.50 15.21
CA ALA A 80 0.91 -9.78 15.83
C ALA A 80 -0.22 -10.52 15.09
N ASP A 81 -1.33 -9.85 14.78
CA ASP A 81 -2.48 -10.42 14.05
C ASP A 81 -2.08 -10.89 12.63
N LEU A 82 -1.29 -10.09 11.90
CA LEU A 82 -0.76 -10.50 10.60
C LEU A 82 0.22 -11.67 10.70
N SER A 83 1.07 -11.71 11.73
CA SER A 83 2.04 -12.79 11.91
C SER A 83 1.36 -14.14 12.15
N GLU A 84 0.26 -14.15 12.91
CA GLU A 84 -0.57 -15.35 13.10
C GLU A 84 -1.17 -15.82 11.77
N SER A 85 -1.79 -14.90 11.01
CA SER A 85 -2.38 -15.21 9.71
C SER A 85 -1.34 -15.68 8.69
N LEU A 86 -0.16 -15.04 8.70
CA LEU A 86 0.97 -15.40 7.85
C LEU A 86 1.47 -16.80 8.15
N ALA A 87 1.63 -17.17 9.42
CA ALA A 87 2.09 -18.51 9.81
C ALA A 87 1.14 -19.60 9.30
N VAL A 88 -0.18 -19.37 9.37
CA VAL A 88 -1.20 -20.27 8.83
C VAL A 88 -1.08 -20.40 7.32
N VAL A 89 -1.05 -19.28 6.59
CA VAL A 89 -1.00 -19.29 5.12
C VAL A 89 0.31 -19.89 4.61
N ARG A 90 1.44 -19.65 5.29
CA ARG A 90 2.73 -20.25 4.96
C ARG A 90 2.71 -21.77 5.09
N GLY A 91 2.17 -22.31 6.19
CA GLY A 91 2.05 -23.76 6.35
C GLY A 91 1.22 -24.41 5.23
N ILE A 92 0.14 -23.75 4.80
CA ILE A 92 -0.66 -24.20 3.66
C ILE A 92 0.10 -24.08 2.33
N ALA A 93 0.79 -22.95 2.13
CA ALA A 93 1.58 -22.71 0.91
C ALA A 93 2.66 -23.79 0.73
N ASP A 94 3.34 -24.15 1.82
CA ASP A 94 4.32 -25.24 1.85
C ASP A 94 3.71 -26.57 1.39
N ASP A 95 2.54 -26.95 1.91
CA ASP A 95 1.83 -28.19 1.56
C ASP A 95 1.45 -28.28 0.07
N ILE A 96 1.21 -27.14 -0.58
CA ILE A 96 0.78 -27.08 -1.98
C ILE A 96 1.91 -26.76 -2.96
N GLY A 97 3.14 -26.59 -2.47
CA GLY A 97 4.34 -26.39 -3.28
C GLY A 97 4.54 -24.95 -3.77
N VAL A 98 4.04 -23.95 -3.05
CA VAL A 98 4.25 -22.53 -3.38
C VAL A 98 4.84 -21.77 -2.19
N ASP A 99 5.57 -20.69 -2.44
CA ASP A 99 6.01 -19.73 -1.43
C ASP A 99 5.25 -18.41 -1.56
N LEU A 100 5.30 -17.61 -0.49
CA LEU A 100 4.78 -16.25 -0.46
C LEU A 100 5.87 -15.26 -0.89
N PHE A 101 5.52 -14.37 -1.80
CA PHE A 101 6.41 -13.36 -2.35
C PHE A 101 5.86 -11.96 -2.06
N GLY A 102 6.58 -11.20 -1.24
CA GLY A 102 6.20 -9.85 -0.83
C GLY A 102 7.02 -8.78 -1.53
N ALA A 103 6.55 -8.28 -2.67
CA ALA A 103 7.15 -7.14 -3.37
C ALA A 103 6.13 -6.47 -4.30
N GLY A 104 6.41 -5.25 -4.77
CA GLY A 104 5.49 -4.48 -5.60
C GLY A 104 5.21 -5.09 -6.97
N THR A 105 6.18 -5.80 -7.57
CA THR A 105 6.06 -6.53 -8.84
C THR A 105 6.91 -7.79 -8.81
N HIS A 106 6.56 -8.76 -9.66
CA HIS A 106 7.38 -9.95 -9.87
C HIS A 106 8.48 -9.66 -10.91
N PRO A 107 9.76 -10.03 -10.67
CA PRO A 107 10.88 -9.63 -11.53
C PRO A 107 10.75 -10.07 -13.00
N PHE A 108 10.23 -11.26 -13.26
CA PHE A 108 10.24 -11.86 -14.60
C PHE A 108 8.91 -12.43 -15.10
N ALA A 109 7.85 -12.38 -14.27
CA ALA A 109 6.58 -13.01 -14.64
C ALA A 109 5.97 -12.31 -15.86
N GLN A 110 5.27 -13.11 -16.67
CA GLN A 110 4.52 -12.62 -17.82
C GLN A 110 3.06 -12.48 -17.45
N TRP A 111 2.49 -11.29 -17.64
CA TRP A 111 1.07 -11.04 -17.37
C TRP A 111 0.14 -11.92 -18.21
N SER A 112 0.56 -12.28 -19.43
CA SER A 112 -0.25 -13.04 -20.38
C SER A 112 -0.53 -14.48 -19.94
N THR A 113 0.22 -15.01 -18.98
CA THR A 113 0.03 -16.38 -18.44
C THR A 113 -0.82 -16.41 -17.17
N GLN A 114 -1.23 -15.26 -16.64
CA GLN A 114 -1.95 -15.16 -15.36
C GLN A 114 -3.46 -15.26 -15.54
N GLN A 115 -4.14 -15.87 -14.57
CA GLN A 115 -5.57 -16.15 -14.63
C GLN A 115 -6.35 -15.26 -13.65
N LEU A 116 -7.51 -14.81 -14.10
CA LEU A 116 -8.45 -14.05 -13.26
C LEU A 116 -9.27 -14.98 -12.36
N THR A 117 -9.54 -14.53 -11.15
CA THR A 117 -10.56 -15.14 -10.28
C THR A 117 -11.94 -15.00 -10.95
N PRO A 118 -12.75 -16.08 -11.06
CA PRO A 118 -14.08 -15.97 -11.66
C PRO A 118 -14.96 -14.97 -10.91
N GLY A 119 -15.53 -13.99 -11.61
CA GLY A 119 -16.47 -13.02 -11.05
C GLY A 119 -16.83 -11.94 -12.07
N HIS A 120 -18.12 -11.56 -12.13
CA HIS A 120 -18.62 -10.56 -13.10
C HIS A 120 -17.87 -9.22 -13.01
N ARG A 121 -17.63 -8.73 -11.79
CA ARG A 121 -16.93 -7.46 -11.53
C ARG A 121 -15.51 -7.41 -12.12
N TYR A 122 -14.80 -8.53 -12.14
CA TYR A 122 -13.41 -8.58 -12.59
C TYR A 122 -13.28 -8.62 -14.10
N ALA A 123 -14.21 -9.30 -14.79
CA ALA A 123 -14.27 -9.29 -16.25
C ALA A 123 -14.54 -7.89 -16.79
N GLU A 124 -15.44 -7.15 -16.15
CA GLU A 124 -15.77 -5.77 -16.52
C GLU A 124 -14.60 -4.81 -16.31
N LEU A 125 -13.86 -4.94 -15.19
CA LEU A 125 -12.65 -4.15 -14.95
C LEU A 125 -11.63 -4.33 -16.08
N ILE A 126 -11.35 -5.57 -16.48
CA ILE A 126 -10.39 -5.87 -17.54
C ILE A 126 -10.89 -5.38 -18.90
N GLU A 127 -12.18 -5.51 -19.18
CA GLU A 127 -12.76 -4.99 -20.42
C GLU A 127 -12.67 -3.45 -20.49
N ARG A 128 -12.84 -2.76 -19.36
CA ARG A 128 -12.73 -1.30 -19.30
C ARG A 128 -11.29 -0.80 -19.44
N THR A 129 -10.31 -1.56 -18.91
CA THR A 129 -8.93 -1.09 -18.74
C THR A 129 -7.93 -1.68 -19.73
N GLN A 130 -8.33 -2.73 -20.45
CA GLN A 130 -7.61 -3.37 -21.56
C GLN A 130 -6.11 -3.54 -21.28
N TRP A 131 -5.24 -2.88 -22.04
CA TRP A 131 -3.80 -3.05 -21.99
C TRP A 131 -3.23 -2.89 -20.59
N TRP A 132 -3.62 -1.83 -19.88
CA TRP A 132 -3.10 -1.54 -18.54
C TRP A 132 -3.66 -2.50 -17.48
N GLY A 133 -4.96 -2.80 -17.54
CA GLY A 133 -5.59 -3.72 -16.59
C GLY A 133 -5.02 -5.13 -16.64
N ARG A 134 -4.74 -5.63 -17.85
CA ARG A 134 -4.16 -6.96 -18.04
C ARG A 134 -2.75 -7.09 -17.47
N GLN A 135 -2.05 -5.98 -17.27
CA GLN A 135 -0.69 -5.94 -16.75
C GLN A 135 -0.63 -5.78 -15.22
N MET A 136 -1.75 -5.73 -14.49
CA MET A 136 -1.76 -5.42 -13.05
C MET A 136 -1.28 -6.59 -12.17
N LEU A 137 -0.06 -7.10 -12.40
CA LEU A 137 0.66 -8.00 -11.49
C LEU A 137 1.41 -7.17 -10.45
N ILE A 138 0.64 -6.50 -9.61
CA ILE A 138 1.14 -5.60 -8.59
C ILE A 138 0.56 -5.98 -7.24
N TRP A 139 1.38 -5.85 -6.20
CA TRP A 139 0.99 -6.16 -4.81
C TRP A 139 1.39 -5.01 -3.91
N GLY A 140 0.57 -4.69 -2.92
CA GLY A 140 0.73 -3.55 -2.03
C GLY A 140 0.57 -3.87 -0.56
N VAL A 141 0.84 -2.85 0.24
CA VAL A 141 0.40 -2.76 1.63
C VAL A 141 -0.59 -1.61 1.72
N HIS A 142 -1.77 -1.87 2.27
CA HIS A 142 -2.76 -0.83 2.56
C HIS A 142 -2.91 -0.67 4.07
N VAL A 143 -2.93 0.58 4.53
CA VAL A 143 -3.10 0.89 5.96
C VAL A 143 -4.29 1.81 6.13
N HIS A 144 -5.28 1.35 6.87
CA HIS A 144 -6.41 2.12 7.34
C HIS A 144 -6.08 2.74 8.69
N VAL A 145 -6.40 4.02 8.86
CA VAL A 145 -6.33 4.70 10.16
C VAL A 145 -7.68 5.37 10.45
N GLY A 146 -8.26 5.05 11.61
CA GLY A 146 -9.56 5.55 12.05
C GLY A 146 -9.57 7.06 12.27
N ILE A 147 -10.61 7.73 11.78
CA ILE A 147 -10.81 9.17 11.96
C ILE A 147 -12.13 9.43 12.70
N ASN A 148 -12.09 10.28 13.72
CA ASN A 148 -13.22 10.53 14.61
C ASN A 148 -14.28 11.49 14.05
N HIS A 149 -13.98 12.20 12.96
CA HIS A 149 -14.91 13.11 12.33
C HIS A 149 -14.62 13.28 10.83
N ARG A 150 -15.66 13.22 9.99
CA ARG A 150 -15.54 13.27 8.53
C ARG A 150 -14.85 14.53 8.00
N ASP A 151 -15.06 15.67 8.68
CA ASP A 151 -14.53 16.97 8.22
C ASP A 151 -13.00 17.06 8.33
N LYS A 152 -12.37 16.13 9.08
CA LYS A 152 -10.91 16.03 9.15
C LYS A 152 -10.31 15.22 8.01
N VAL A 153 -11.09 14.37 7.36
CA VAL A 153 -10.62 13.37 6.41
C VAL A 153 -9.93 14.02 5.21
N LEU A 154 -10.57 14.97 4.53
CA LEU A 154 -10.02 15.59 3.32
C LEU A 154 -8.81 16.51 3.62
N PRO A 155 -8.79 17.32 4.70
CA PRO A 155 -7.58 18.03 5.12
C PRO A 155 -6.40 17.08 5.39
N ILE A 156 -6.64 15.96 6.09
CA ILE A 156 -5.60 14.95 6.36
C ILE A 156 -5.11 14.33 5.05
N VAL A 157 -6.00 13.87 4.16
CA VAL A 157 -5.65 13.29 2.86
C VAL A 157 -4.81 14.27 2.04
N SER A 158 -5.23 15.53 1.94
CA SER A 158 -4.50 16.57 1.20
C SER A 158 -3.12 16.86 1.77
N SER A 159 -2.97 16.89 3.11
CA SER A 159 -1.68 17.16 3.74
C SER A 159 -0.73 15.97 3.71
N LEU A 160 -1.27 14.74 3.78
CA LEU A 160 -0.49 13.51 3.63
C LEU A 160 0.23 13.43 2.27
N LEU A 161 -0.27 14.11 1.23
CA LEU A 161 0.41 14.17 -0.07
C LEU A 161 1.80 14.84 0.00
N ASN A 162 2.05 15.67 1.02
CA ASN A 162 3.39 16.22 1.25
C ASN A 162 4.35 15.15 1.81
N GLN A 163 3.82 14.15 2.51
CA GLN A 163 4.58 13.10 3.19
C GLN A 163 4.64 11.81 2.36
N TYR A 164 3.73 11.65 1.40
CA TYR A 164 3.63 10.57 0.43
C TYR A 164 4.98 10.09 -0.15
N PRO A 165 5.93 10.98 -0.55
CA PRO A 165 7.18 10.56 -1.17
C PRO A 165 8.03 9.69 -0.27
N HIS A 166 7.99 9.91 1.05
CA HIS A 166 8.70 9.10 2.03
C HIS A 166 8.16 7.68 2.06
N LEU A 167 6.83 7.53 2.13
CA LEU A 167 6.18 6.21 2.14
C LEU A 167 6.49 5.43 0.86
N LEU A 168 6.41 6.09 -0.30
CA LEU A 168 6.72 5.45 -1.57
C LEU A 168 8.20 5.07 -1.68
N ALA A 169 9.11 5.97 -1.29
CA ALA A 169 10.56 5.72 -1.34
C ALA A 169 11.00 4.58 -0.40
N LEU A 170 10.44 4.53 0.82
CA LEU A 170 10.75 3.52 1.82
C LEU A 170 10.21 2.13 1.45
N SER A 171 9.02 2.08 0.88
CA SER A 171 8.37 0.80 0.50
C SER A 171 8.80 0.27 -0.86
N ALA A 172 9.42 1.08 -1.72
CA ALA A 172 9.78 0.73 -3.09
C ALA A 172 10.46 -0.65 -3.20
N SER A 173 9.81 -1.56 -3.92
CA SER A 173 10.23 -2.96 -4.04
C SER A 173 9.92 -3.55 -5.42
N SER A 174 9.68 -2.70 -6.43
CA SER A 174 9.30 -3.12 -7.78
C SER A 174 10.23 -2.58 -8.88
N PRO A 175 11.55 -2.85 -8.83
CA PRO A 175 12.48 -2.34 -9.83
C PRO A 175 12.39 -3.07 -11.18
N MET A 176 11.92 -4.31 -11.17
CA MET A 176 11.96 -5.21 -12.32
C MET A 176 10.56 -5.57 -12.83
N TRP A 177 10.44 -5.69 -14.16
CA TRP A 177 9.21 -6.06 -14.84
C TRP A 177 9.51 -6.86 -16.10
N SER A 178 8.86 -8.02 -16.26
CA SER A 178 9.01 -8.89 -17.44
C SER A 178 10.47 -9.18 -17.81
N GLY A 179 11.32 -9.38 -16.81
CA GLY A 179 12.72 -9.80 -16.96
C GLY A 179 13.69 -8.65 -17.20
N GLN A 180 13.25 -7.40 -17.02
CA GLN A 180 14.08 -6.22 -17.22
C GLN A 180 14.05 -5.31 -16.00
N ASP A 181 15.18 -4.68 -15.69
CA ASP A 181 15.19 -3.51 -14.80
C ASP A 181 14.51 -2.34 -15.52
N THR A 182 13.46 -1.81 -14.90
CA THR A 182 12.65 -0.72 -15.46
C THR A 182 13.31 0.65 -15.33
N GLY A 183 14.35 0.74 -14.51
CA GLY A 183 14.93 2.00 -14.05
C GLY A 183 14.13 2.68 -12.94
N TYR A 184 12.94 2.21 -12.56
CA TYR A 184 12.18 2.74 -11.42
C TYR A 184 12.55 2.01 -10.12
N ALA A 185 12.38 2.67 -8.97
CA ALA A 185 12.44 2.01 -7.67
C ALA A 185 11.09 1.34 -7.36
N SER A 186 9.98 2.05 -7.65
CA SER A 186 8.62 1.49 -7.65
C SER A 186 8.00 1.60 -9.05
N ASN A 187 8.04 0.52 -9.81
CA ASN A 187 7.29 0.40 -11.06
C ASN A 187 5.79 0.24 -10.80
N ARG A 188 5.40 -0.39 -9.67
CA ARG A 188 3.99 -0.54 -9.27
C ARG A 188 3.25 0.80 -9.25
N ALA A 189 3.84 1.84 -8.65
CA ALA A 189 3.24 3.16 -8.60
C ALA A 189 2.98 3.76 -10.00
N MET A 190 3.89 3.49 -10.95
CA MET A 190 3.79 3.98 -12.34
C MET A 190 2.79 3.19 -13.18
N MET A 191 2.64 1.89 -12.91
CA MET A 191 1.63 1.05 -13.56
C MET A 191 0.23 1.38 -13.06
N PHE A 192 0.03 1.47 -11.74
CA PHE A 192 -1.29 1.63 -11.14
C PHE A 192 -1.99 2.91 -11.61
N GLN A 193 -1.26 4.03 -11.73
CA GLN A 193 -1.81 5.32 -12.17
C GLN A 193 -2.27 5.37 -13.63
N GLN A 194 -2.04 4.32 -14.43
CA GLN A 194 -2.56 4.22 -15.79
C GLN A 194 -4.06 3.87 -15.82
N LEU A 195 -4.61 3.38 -14.70
CA LEU A 195 -6.01 3.04 -14.61
C LEU A 195 -6.88 4.30 -14.42
N PRO A 196 -8.10 4.32 -14.99
CA PRO A 196 -9.09 5.34 -14.65
C PRO A 196 -9.27 5.41 -13.14
N THR A 197 -9.45 6.63 -12.62
CA THR A 197 -9.63 6.95 -11.19
C THR A 197 -8.50 6.51 -10.25
N ALA A 198 -7.36 6.06 -10.80
CA ALA A 198 -6.18 5.67 -10.02
C ALA A 198 -5.13 6.78 -9.97
N GLY A 199 -4.29 6.74 -8.92
CA GLY A 199 -3.20 7.69 -8.70
C GLY A 199 -3.48 8.69 -7.60
N LEU A 200 -2.90 9.89 -7.69
CA LEU A 200 -3.02 10.88 -6.62
C LEU A 200 -4.47 11.35 -6.45
N PRO A 201 -4.97 11.48 -5.20
CA PRO A 201 -6.26 12.11 -4.96
C PRO A 201 -6.23 13.60 -5.32
N PHE A 202 -7.40 14.15 -5.62
CA PHE A 202 -7.56 15.61 -5.65
C PHE A 202 -7.50 16.18 -4.23
N GLN A 203 -6.94 17.39 -4.10
CA GLN A 203 -6.72 18.05 -2.81
C GLN A 203 -7.95 18.85 -2.38
N PHE A 204 -8.96 18.16 -1.85
CA PHE A 204 -10.15 18.76 -1.26
C PHE A 204 -9.92 19.18 0.20
N GLN A 205 -10.71 20.14 0.70
CA GLN A 205 -10.65 20.62 2.09
C GLN A 205 -11.95 20.34 2.85
N GLN A 206 -13.08 20.22 2.15
CA GLN A 206 -14.40 20.00 2.74
C GLN A 206 -15.01 18.70 2.24
N TRP A 207 -15.77 18.03 3.13
CA TRP A 207 -16.48 16.79 2.80
C TRP A 207 -17.45 16.97 1.61
N SER A 208 -18.09 18.13 1.52
CA SER A 208 -19.02 18.47 0.44
C SER A 208 -18.36 18.53 -0.94
N GLU A 209 -17.07 18.87 -1.03
CA GLU A 209 -16.31 18.83 -2.30
C GLU A 209 -16.10 17.39 -2.76
N PHE A 210 -15.81 16.49 -1.81
CA PHE A 210 -15.73 15.06 -2.09
C PHE A 210 -17.08 14.47 -2.49
N GLU A 211 -18.17 14.83 -1.81
CA GLU A 211 -19.52 14.43 -2.19
C GLU A 211 -19.87 14.90 -3.61
N ALA A 212 -19.56 16.16 -3.95
CA ALA A 212 -19.77 16.70 -5.28
C ALA A 212 -18.96 15.93 -6.34
N PHE A 213 -17.67 15.68 -6.07
CA PHE A 213 -16.82 14.86 -6.93
C PHE A 213 -17.42 13.47 -7.17
N VAL A 214 -17.79 12.75 -6.11
CA VAL A 214 -18.41 11.41 -6.23
C VAL A 214 -19.72 11.48 -7.01
N GLY A 215 -20.54 12.51 -6.77
CA GLY A 215 -21.78 12.75 -7.49
C GLY A 215 -21.56 12.90 -9.00
N ASP A 216 -20.54 13.65 -9.40
CA ASP A 216 -20.17 13.82 -10.80
C ASP A 216 -19.64 12.51 -11.41
N GLN A 217 -18.80 11.76 -10.70
CA GLN A 217 -18.26 10.47 -11.16
C GLN A 217 -19.37 9.43 -11.38
N MET A 218 -20.34 9.34 -10.46
CA MET A 218 -21.50 8.45 -10.58
C MET A 218 -22.45 8.90 -11.69
N HIS A 219 -22.70 10.21 -11.81
CA HIS A 219 -23.59 10.76 -12.83
C HIS A 219 -23.08 10.51 -14.25
N THR A 220 -21.76 10.62 -14.44
CA THR A 220 -21.10 10.40 -15.73
C THR A 220 -20.80 8.93 -16.03
N GLY A 221 -21.04 8.03 -15.07
CA GLY A 221 -20.75 6.60 -15.21
C GLY A 221 -19.25 6.27 -15.18
N ILE A 222 -18.41 7.16 -14.63
CA ILE A 222 -16.98 6.86 -14.43
C ILE A 222 -16.81 5.79 -13.34
N ILE A 223 -17.68 5.83 -12.32
CA ILE A 223 -17.78 4.79 -11.29
C ILE A 223 -19.25 4.39 -11.08
N GLU A 224 -19.49 3.13 -10.75
CA GLU A 224 -20.79 2.68 -10.25
C GLU A 224 -20.81 2.63 -8.72
N HIS A 225 -19.66 2.29 -8.13
CA HIS A 225 -19.47 2.17 -6.70
C HIS A 225 -18.32 3.05 -6.19
N LEU A 226 -18.44 3.54 -4.96
CA LEU A 226 -17.43 4.40 -4.35
C LEU A 226 -16.05 3.72 -4.25
N ASN A 227 -16.02 2.40 -4.05
CA ASN A 227 -14.78 1.62 -3.96
C ASN A 227 -14.02 1.51 -5.29
N GLU A 228 -14.59 2.00 -6.40
CA GLU A 228 -13.89 2.14 -7.67
C GLU A 228 -13.02 3.40 -7.76
N ILE A 229 -13.04 4.29 -6.75
CA ILE A 229 -12.05 5.35 -6.63
C ILE A 229 -10.74 4.72 -6.15
N ARG A 230 -9.74 4.69 -7.02
CA ARG A 230 -8.47 3.98 -6.84
C ARG A 230 -7.34 4.93 -6.45
N TRP A 231 -7.65 5.95 -5.66
CA TRP A 231 -6.61 6.90 -5.23
C TRP A 231 -5.58 6.22 -4.32
N ASP A 232 -4.35 6.71 -4.42
CA ASP A 232 -3.23 6.21 -3.61
C ASP A 232 -3.43 6.49 -2.12
N ILE A 233 -4.20 7.54 -1.78
CA ILE A 233 -4.70 7.82 -0.43
C ILE A 233 -6.17 8.21 -0.59
N ARG A 234 -7.07 7.58 0.15
CA ARG A 234 -8.52 7.84 0.00
C ARG A 234 -9.30 7.81 1.30
N PRO A 235 -10.44 8.52 1.36
CA PRO A 235 -11.47 8.28 2.36
C PRO A 235 -12.03 6.85 2.23
N SER A 236 -12.25 6.17 3.35
CA SER A 236 -13.10 4.98 3.42
C SER A 236 -14.28 5.25 4.36
N PRO A 237 -15.40 5.78 3.84
CA PRO A 237 -16.51 6.23 4.68
C PRO A 237 -17.19 5.11 5.46
N ASN A 238 -17.31 3.92 4.84
CA ASN A 238 -17.92 2.76 5.48
C ASN A 238 -17.11 2.27 6.69
N LEU A 239 -15.79 2.43 6.66
CA LEU A 239 -14.89 2.03 7.74
C LEU A 239 -14.54 3.19 8.69
N GLY A 240 -14.90 4.43 8.34
CA GLY A 240 -14.53 5.61 9.12
C GLY A 240 -13.03 5.89 9.15
N THR A 241 -12.32 5.61 8.05
CA THR A 241 -10.86 5.66 8.01
C THR A 241 -10.34 6.52 6.86
N VAL A 242 -9.09 6.94 6.96
CA VAL A 242 -8.25 7.27 5.80
C VAL A 242 -7.45 6.02 5.46
N GLU A 243 -7.43 5.66 4.19
CA GLU A 243 -6.76 4.48 3.67
C GLU A 243 -5.55 4.91 2.83
N ILE A 244 -4.37 4.46 3.23
CA ILE A 244 -3.08 4.75 2.58
C ILE A 244 -2.69 3.51 1.77
N ARG A 245 -2.67 3.62 0.44
CA ARG A 245 -2.43 2.52 -0.52
C ARG A 245 -1.14 2.71 -1.33
N VAL A 246 -0.30 3.63 -0.87
CA VAL A 246 0.91 4.09 -1.55
C VAL A 246 1.96 2.99 -1.63
N CYS A 247 2.07 2.19 -0.57
CA CYS A 247 3.20 1.30 -0.39
C CYS A 247 3.17 0.12 -1.37
N ASP A 248 4.33 -0.19 -1.95
CA ASP A 248 4.53 -1.48 -2.59
C ASP A 248 4.45 -2.61 -1.55
N GLY A 249 4.27 -3.84 -2.03
CA GLY A 249 4.41 -5.03 -1.20
C GLY A 249 5.79 -5.07 -0.53
N VAL A 250 5.85 -5.59 0.69
CA VAL A 250 7.10 -5.68 1.48
C VAL A 250 7.47 -7.12 1.76
N SER A 251 8.77 -7.37 1.87
CA SER A 251 9.34 -8.71 2.00
C SER A 251 9.68 -9.09 3.45
N THR A 252 9.56 -8.16 4.41
CA THR A 252 9.89 -8.42 5.82
C THR A 252 8.84 -7.85 6.77
N ILE A 253 8.63 -8.54 7.90
CA ILE A 253 7.75 -8.03 8.98
C ILE A 253 8.31 -6.73 9.58
N ALA A 254 9.63 -6.61 9.68
CA ALA A 254 10.27 -5.41 10.23
C ALA A 254 10.01 -4.16 9.37
N GLU A 255 10.11 -4.26 8.03
CA GLU A 255 9.79 -3.16 7.12
C GLU A 255 8.29 -2.84 7.15
N LEU A 256 7.43 -3.87 7.21
CA LEU A 256 5.99 -3.68 7.38
C LEU A 256 5.66 -2.91 8.66
N ALA A 257 6.22 -3.33 9.80
CA ALA A 257 6.03 -2.70 11.10
C ALA A 257 6.45 -1.23 11.07
N GLY A 258 7.62 -0.93 10.48
CA GLY A 258 8.10 0.43 10.31
C GLY A 258 7.14 1.30 9.49
N LEU A 259 6.69 0.82 8.33
CA LEU A 259 5.76 1.56 7.47
C LEU A 259 4.41 1.79 8.13
N VAL A 260 3.83 0.77 8.77
CA VAL A 260 2.55 0.88 9.49
C VAL A 260 2.67 1.85 10.66
N GLY A 261 3.75 1.77 11.44
CA GLY A 261 4.05 2.70 12.54
C GLY A 261 4.20 4.15 12.07
N LEU A 262 4.92 4.37 10.98
CA LEU A 262 5.09 5.70 10.38
C LEU A 262 3.76 6.27 9.90
N ILE A 263 2.95 5.49 9.17
CA ILE A 263 1.64 5.91 8.68
C ILE A 263 0.71 6.26 9.85
N HIS A 264 0.66 5.41 10.88
CA HIS A 264 -0.16 5.64 12.06
C HIS A 264 0.25 6.95 12.77
N CYS A 265 1.55 7.17 12.98
CA CYS A 265 2.06 8.39 13.59
C CYS A 265 1.76 9.65 12.74
N LEU A 266 1.93 9.57 11.41
CA LEU A 266 1.65 10.68 10.50
C LEU A 266 0.19 11.11 10.53
N VAL A 267 -0.74 10.15 10.46
CA VAL A 267 -2.18 10.46 10.50
C VAL A 267 -2.56 11.08 11.85
N VAL A 268 -2.07 10.52 12.96
CA VAL A 268 -2.37 11.03 14.30
C VAL A 268 -1.75 12.41 14.55
N ASP A 269 -0.55 12.69 14.04
CA ASP A 269 0.04 14.02 14.07
C ASP A 269 -0.85 15.05 13.36
N LEU A 270 -1.29 14.75 12.14
CA LEU A 270 -2.17 15.65 11.38
C LEU A 270 -3.55 15.83 12.04
N ASP A 271 -4.13 14.76 12.59
CA ASP A 271 -5.39 14.81 13.34
C ASP A 271 -5.29 15.71 14.58
N ARG A 272 -4.22 15.57 15.37
CA ARG A 272 -3.98 16.39 16.57
C ARG A 272 -3.75 17.86 16.24
N ARG A 273 -3.07 18.15 15.13
CA ARG A 273 -2.85 19.52 14.66
C ARG A 273 -4.17 20.19 14.25
N LEU A 274 -5.08 19.46 13.61
CA LEU A 274 -6.44 19.95 13.35
C LEU A 274 -7.22 20.20 14.64
N ASP A 275 -7.14 19.30 15.63
CA ASP A 275 -7.78 19.52 16.95
C ASP A 275 -7.21 20.73 17.70
N ALA A 276 -5.93 21.05 17.45
CA ALA A 276 -5.30 22.27 17.94
C ALA A 276 -5.69 23.55 17.16
N GLY A 277 -6.52 23.42 16.13
CA GLY A 277 -6.99 24.53 15.29
C GLY A 277 -5.99 24.98 14.22
N GLU A 278 -4.96 24.18 13.93
CA GLU A 278 -4.02 24.48 12.85
C GLU A 278 -4.66 24.26 11.47
N GLN A 279 -4.25 25.09 10.50
CA GLN A 279 -4.45 24.77 9.10
C GLN A 279 -3.32 23.87 8.63
N LEU A 280 -3.66 22.68 8.11
CA LEU A 280 -2.64 21.75 7.62
C LEU A 280 -2.00 22.25 6.32
N PRO A 281 -0.67 22.10 6.15
CA PRO A 281 0.02 22.54 4.95
C PRO A 281 -0.34 21.66 3.76
N VAL A 282 -0.42 22.26 2.58
CA VAL A 282 -0.67 21.60 1.31
C VAL A 282 0.27 22.18 0.24
N MET A 283 0.81 21.32 -0.63
CA MET A 283 1.56 21.75 -1.80
C MET A 283 0.66 21.93 -3.02
N ALA A 284 1.14 22.65 -4.02
CA ALA A 284 0.45 22.73 -5.30
C ALA A 284 0.40 21.35 -5.98
N PRO A 285 -0.69 20.99 -6.68
CA PRO A 285 -0.86 19.65 -7.25
C PRO A 285 0.26 19.19 -8.19
N TRP A 286 0.87 20.11 -8.93
CA TRP A 286 1.99 19.79 -9.84
C TRP A 286 3.27 19.43 -9.07
N LEU A 287 3.49 19.99 -7.87
CA LEU A 287 4.63 19.61 -7.01
C LEU A 287 4.40 18.22 -6.41
N VAL A 288 3.17 17.92 -5.98
CA VAL A 288 2.80 16.59 -5.50
C VAL A 288 2.98 15.54 -6.60
N GLN A 289 2.55 15.85 -7.83
CA GLN A 289 2.72 14.97 -8.99
C GLN A 289 4.18 14.71 -9.31
N GLU A 290 5.01 15.75 -9.32
CA GLU A 290 6.46 15.63 -9.52
C GLU A 290 7.09 14.75 -8.43
N ASN A 291 6.73 14.98 -7.17
CA ASN A 291 7.21 14.20 -6.03
C ASN A 291 6.85 12.71 -6.13
N LYS A 292 5.65 12.37 -6.61
CA LYS A 292 5.28 10.97 -6.90
C LYS A 292 6.24 10.36 -7.91
N TRP A 293 6.53 11.06 -9.00
CA TRP A 293 7.44 10.57 -10.03
C TRP A 293 8.88 10.42 -9.49
N ARG A 294 9.39 11.42 -8.76
CA ARG A 294 10.74 11.38 -8.18
C ARG A 294 10.91 10.21 -7.20
N ALA A 295 9.96 10.02 -6.29
CA ALA A 295 10.00 8.90 -5.34
C ALA A 295 9.88 7.55 -6.05
N ALA A 296 8.97 7.41 -7.03
CA ALA A 296 8.85 6.19 -7.82
C ALA A 296 10.14 5.87 -8.61
N ARG A 297 10.81 6.90 -9.15
CA ARG A 297 12.00 6.73 -10.01
C ARG A 297 13.27 6.48 -9.22
N TYR A 298 13.49 7.22 -8.14
CA TYR A 298 14.77 7.26 -7.42
C TYR A 298 14.73 6.59 -6.05
N GLY A 299 13.53 6.26 -5.53
CA GLY A 299 13.40 5.62 -4.22
C GLY A 299 14.07 6.46 -3.13
N LEU A 300 14.91 5.82 -2.32
CA LEU A 300 15.66 6.45 -1.23
C LEU A 300 16.67 7.54 -1.68
N ASP A 301 17.03 7.58 -2.97
CA ASP A 301 17.92 8.60 -3.54
C ASP A 301 17.13 9.81 -4.09
N ALA A 302 15.82 9.88 -3.85
CA ALA A 302 14.97 10.97 -4.34
C ALA A 302 15.25 12.29 -3.61
N ILE A 303 15.46 13.36 -4.38
CA ILE A 303 15.36 14.73 -3.89
C ILE A 303 13.91 15.18 -4.01
N ILE A 304 13.23 15.34 -2.89
CA ILE A 304 11.80 15.65 -2.82
C ILE A 304 11.59 17.13 -2.52
N ILE A 305 10.48 17.67 -3.03
CA ILE A 305 9.98 19.00 -2.69
C ILE A 305 9.27 18.90 -1.33
N THR A 306 9.66 19.70 -0.35
CA THR A 306 9.21 19.53 1.04
C THR A 306 8.06 20.46 1.43
N ASP A 307 7.87 21.56 0.71
CA ASP A 307 6.86 22.57 1.03
C ASP A 307 6.41 23.41 -0.19
N SER A 308 5.48 24.33 0.06
CA SER A 308 4.93 25.24 -0.94
C SER A 308 5.89 26.32 -1.44
N ASP A 309 7.02 26.52 -0.76
CA ASP A 309 8.07 27.45 -1.17
C ASP A 309 9.09 26.79 -2.12
N CYS A 310 8.82 25.54 -2.51
CA CYS A 310 9.65 24.72 -3.39
C CYS A 310 11.03 24.41 -2.81
N ASN A 311 11.15 24.34 -1.47
CA ASN A 311 12.37 23.81 -0.86
C ASN A 311 12.53 22.32 -1.21
N GLU A 312 13.78 21.87 -1.35
CA GLU A 312 14.11 20.51 -1.73
C GLU A 312 15.11 19.88 -0.76
N ARG A 313 14.93 18.58 -0.48
CA ARG A 313 15.82 17.79 0.37
C ARG A 313 15.91 16.35 -0.12
N LEU A 314 17.01 15.68 0.20
CA LEU A 314 17.07 14.22 0.07
C LEU A 314 16.01 13.61 0.99
N VAL A 315 15.24 12.64 0.49
CA VAL A 315 14.14 12.02 1.23
C VAL A 315 14.59 11.40 2.56
N THR A 316 15.82 10.87 2.62
CA THR A 316 16.38 10.29 3.86
C THR A 316 16.83 11.35 4.87
N ASP A 317 17.26 12.52 4.41
CA ASP A 317 17.59 13.65 5.29
C ASP A 317 16.31 14.22 5.92
N ASP A 318 15.26 14.42 5.12
CA ASP A 318 13.97 14.90 5.63
C ASP A 318 13.27 13.86 6.53
N LEU A 319 13.40 12.58 6.21
CA LEU A 319 12.93 11.47 7.04
C LEU A 319 13.49 11.53 8.47
N THR A 320 14.76 11.89 8.64
CA THR A 320 15.39 11.95 9.97
C THR A 320 14.70 12.98 10.88
N ASP A 321 14.37 14.15 10.34
CA ASP A 321 13.64 15.19 11.06
C ASP A 321 12.19 14.79 11.31
N MET A 322 11.56 14.11 10.34
CA MET A 322 10.21 13.56 10.48
C MET A 322 10.13 12.55 11.64
N LEU A 323 11.05 11.59 11.72
CA LEU A 323 11.06 10.60 12.79
C LEU A 323 11.25 11.25 14.16
N THR A 324 12.10 12.28 14.25
CA THR A 324 12.29 13.06 15.48
C THR A 324 11.00 13.77 15.91
N ARG A 325 10.30 14.39 14.95
CA ARG A 325 9.02 15.08 15.18
C ARG A 325 7.92 14.11 15.62
N LEU A 326 7.89 12.90 15.07
CA LEU A 326 6.87 11.88 15.36
C LEU A 326 7.15 11.06 16.62
N ALA A 327 8.35 11.14 17.22
CA ALA A 327 8.71 10.36 18.40
C ALA A 327 7.74 10.50 19.59
N PRO A 328 7.21 11.71 19.93
CA PRO A 328 6.19 11.83 20.97
C PRO A 328 4.88 11.12 20.62
N ILE A 329 4.48 11.14 19.35
CA ILE A 329 3.28 10.44 18.87
C ILE A 329 3.46 8.94 18.99
N ALA A 330 4.60 8.40 18.56
CA ALA A 330 4.89 6.97 18.69
C ALA A 330 4.89 6.50 20.14
N LYS A 331 5.34 7.33 21.09
CA LYS A 331 5.26 7.02 22.51
C LYS A 331 3.81 6.91 23.00
N ASP A 332 2.94 7.83 22.58
CA ASP A 332 1.53 7.80 22.96
C ASP A 332 0.77 6.63 22.33
N LEU A 333 1.19 6.20 21.14
CA LEU A 333 0.61 5.07 20.41
C LEU A 333 1.24 3.71 20.77
N ASP A 334 2.25 3.69 21.65
CA ASP A 334 3.00 2.49 22.01
C ASP A 334 3.59 1.77 20.78
N CYS A 335 4.23 2.54 19.89
CA CYS A 335 4.89 2.03 18.67
C CYS A 335 6.29 2.65 18.43
N VAL A 336 7.01 2.95 19.52
CA VAL A 336 8.34 3.60 19.47
C VAL A 336 9.36 2.74 18.72
N ASP A 337 9.35 1.42 18.97
CA ASP A 337 10.30 0.50 18.36
C ASP A 337 10.03 0.35 16.86
N GLU A 338 8.74 0.29 16.46
CA GLU A 338 8.34 0.24 15.07
C GLU A 338 8.71 1.53 14.34
N LEU A 339 8.43 2.71 14.90
CA LEU A 339 8.85 3.98 14.30
C LEU A 339 10.37 4.07 14.17
N ALA A 340 11.12 3.64 15.20
CA ALA A 340 12.58 3.63 15.17
C ALA A 340 13.13 2.68 14.09
N SER A 341 12.41 1.59 13.77
CA SER A 341 12.81 0.63 12.75
C SER A 341 12.84 1.23 11.33
N VAL A 342 12.08 2.30 11.08
CA VAL A 342 12.08 3.03 9.79
C VAL A 342 13.47 3.56 9.45
N ALA A 343 14.21 4.07 10.42
CA ALA A 343 15.57 4.59 10.22
C ALA A 343 16.56 3.50 9.76
N GLN A 344 16.22 2.22 9.94
CA GLN A 344 17.06 1.11 9.50
C GLN A 344 16.86 0.76 8.03
N ILE A 345 15.74 1.18 7.40
CA ILE A 345 15.47 0.89 5.98
C ILE A 345 16.55 1.51 5.09
N PRO A 346 16.90 2.81 5.20
CA PRO A 346 17.98 3.37 4.39
C PRO A 346 19.36 2.79 4.70
N VAL A 347 19.61 2.38 5.96
CA VAL A 347 20.89 1.79 6.37
C VAL A 347 21.11 0.42 5.73
N ARG A 348 20.06 -0.40 5.64
CA ARG A 348 20.10 -1.73 4.99
C ARG A 348 19.99 -1.65 3.46
N GLY A 349 19.55 -0.49 2.95
CA GLY A 349 19.10 -0.31 1.58
C GLY A 349 17.65 -0.78 1.40
N GLY A 350 16.87 -0.04 0.61
CA GLY A 350 15.48 -0.40 0.29
C GLY A 350 15.40 -1.70 -0.50
N SER A 351 14.24 -2.37 -0.49
CA SER A 351 14.05 -3.66 -1.17
C SER A 351 14.48 -3.60 -2.64
N TYR A 352 14.11 -2.55 -3.37
CA TYR A 352 14.52 -2.37 -4.76
C TYR A 352 16.05 -2.33 -4.97
N GLN A 353 16.82 -1.78 -4.01
CA GLN A 353 18.28 -1.76 -4.07
C GLN A 353 18.85 -3.17 -3.83
N ARG A 354 18.31 -3.90 -2.84
CA ARG A 354 18.73 -5.27 -2.54
C ARG A 354 18.45 -6.22 -3.71
N GLN A 355 17.30 -6.06 -4.37
CA GLN A 355 16.95 -6.82 -5.58
C GLN A 355 17.91 -6.56 -6.74
N ARG A 356 18.22 -5.28 -7.01
CA ARG A 356 19.21 -4.90 -8.03
C ARG A 356 20.60 -5.42 -7.72
N GLN A 357 21.02 -5.32 -6.45
CA GLN A 357 22.29 -5.87 -6.00
C GLN A 357 22.34 -7.38 -6.25
N LYS A 358 21.30 -8.11 -5.84
CA LYS A 358 21.22 -9.56 -6.06
C LYS A 358 21.34 -9.92 -7.53
N PHE A 359 20.63 -9.20 -8.41
CA PHE A 359 20.73 -9.41 -9.86
C PHE A 359 22.11 -9.06 -10.42
N ALA A 360 22.75 -7.99 -9.94
CA ALA A 360 24.10 -7.63 -10.36
C ALA A 360 25.14 -8.69 -9.96
N GLU A 361 24.94 -9.35 -8.81
CA GLU A 361 25.80 -10.43 -8.33
C GLU A 361 25.61 -11.74 -9.10
N THR A 362 24.37 -12.08 -9.48
CA THR A 362 24.04 -13.41 -10.04
C THR A 362 23.78 -13.42 -11.55
N GLY A 363 23.33 -12.30 -12.13
CA GLY A 363 22.78 -12.23 -13.47
C GLY A 363 21.46 -12.99 -13.65
N ASP A 364 20.80 -13.39 -12.57
CA ASP A 364 19.65 -14.31 -12.59
C ASP A 364 18.46 -13.76 -11.79
N MET A 365 17.33 -13.60 -12.47
CA MET A 365 16.07 -13.13 -11.89
C MET A 365 15.42 -14.15 -10.95
N VAL A 366 15.67 -15.44 -11.15
CA VAL A 366 15.20 -16.50 -10.23
C VAL A 366 15.86 -16.33 -8.87
N ALA A 367 17.17 -16.04 -8.84
CA ALA A 367 17.90 -15.75 -7.61
C ALA A 367 17.43 -14.46 -6.91
N VAL A 368 16.86 -13.50 -7.64
CA VAL A 368 16.22 -12.31 -7.05
C VAL A 368 14.93 -12.72 -6.33
N VAL A 369 14.06 -13.49 -6.99
CA VAL A 369 12.83 -14.00 -6.37
C VAL A 369 13.13 -14.82 -5.13
N ASP A 370 14.10 -15.73 -5.22
CA ASP A 370 14.54 -16.56 -4.09
C ASP A 370 15.00 -15.72 -2.89
N SER A 371 15.73 -14.61 -3.15
CA SER A 371 16.16 -13.70 -2.09
C SER A 371 14.99 -13.01 -1.38
N ILE A 372 13.94 -12.63 -2.13
CA ILE A 372 12.75 -11.97 -1.58
C ILE A 372 11.91 -12.95 -0.77
N VAL A 373 11.72 -14.18 -1.26
CA VAL A 373 11.04 -15.25 -0.51
C VAL A 373 11.75 -15.51 0.81
N THR A 374 13.09 -15.58 0.80
CA THR A 374 13.90 -15.82 2.00
C THR A 374 13.89 -14.63 2.97
N GLU A 375 13.66 -13.41 2.50
CA GLU A 375 13.57 -12.24 3.38
C GLU A 375 12.38 -12.32 4.33
N LEU A 376 11.30 -13.01 3.94
CA LEU A 376 10.10 -13.18 4.76
C LEU A 376 10.33 -14.05 6.02
N ASP A 377 11.46 -14.77 6.07
CA ASP A 377 11.88 -15.56 7.21
C ASP A 377 12.66 -14.78 8.29
N ARG A 378 12.93 -13.50 8.05
CA ARG A 378 13.83 -12.68 8.88
C ARG A 378 13.13 -11.81 9.91
#